data_AF-A0A6V8SM17-F1
#
_entry.id   AF-A0A6V8SM17-F1
#
_cell.length_a   1.000
_cell.length_b   1.000
_cell.length_c   1.000
_cell.angle_alpha   90.00
_cell.angle_beta   90.00
_cell.angle_gamma   90.00
#
_symmetry.space_group_name_H-M   'P 1'
#
loop_
_entity.id
_entity.type
_entity.pdbx_description
1 polymer ?
#
loop_
_entity_poly.entity_id
_entity_poly.type
_entity_poly.pdbx_seq_one_letter_code
_entity_poly.pdbx_strand_id
1 'polypeptide(L)'
;MLVDYLSKLFLKLVFYSKPNIEFSEEEIHDYERIISEPKSFLIRYNSRFPKYRFIQYLSLKEDFILHGTNNKNIDEFEPRIQTLFNGKITEAVFASKDGIWPVFYAVLDRTKLEHSIRNGCVQIKTSPKFYFFSLSKDDLRKKPWTSGMIYLLPSNCFHKVSSGSIQFDEWICEKPVKPIAKLEVNPRDFYFWTKTSAHKENEHIPTTIIKYKLRNLVGIKKSSLIKSK
;
A
#
# COMPACT_ATOMS: atom_id res chain seq x y z
N MET A 1 -3.83 8.74 -27.08
CA MET A 1 -4.90 7.71 -26.99
C MET A 1 -4.36 6.30 -27.19
N LEU A 2 -3.72 5.97 -28.32
CA LEU A 2 -3.18 4.62 -28.55
C LEU A 2 -2.09 4.21 -27.54
N VAL A 3 -1.14 5.12 -27.25
CA VAL A 3 -0.07 4.88 -26.27
C VAL A 3 -0.63 4.58 -24.88
N ASP A 4 -1.58 5.38 -24.40
CA ASP A 4 -2.22 5.16 -23.08
C ASP A 4 -2.93 3.81 -23.01
N TYR A 5 -3.60 3.41 -24.09
CA TYR A 5 -4.28 2.12 -24.19
C TYR A 5 -3.29 0.95 -24.13
N LEU A 6 -2.19 1.02 -24.90
CA LEU A 6 -1.14 0.01 -24.89
C LEU A 6 -0.46 -0.06 -23.52
N SER A 7 -0.15 1.08 -22.90
CA SER A 7 0.40 1.13 -21.54
C SER A 7 -0.57 0.51 -20.53
N LYS A 8 -1.87 0.78 -20.61
CA LYS A 8 -2.89 0.16 -19.75
C LYS A 8 -2.95 -1.36 -19.96
N LEU A 9 -2.94 -1.82 -21.20
CA LEU A 9 -2.94 -3.25 -21.52
C LEU A 9 -1.69 -3.93 -20.96
N PHE A 10 -0.53 -3.30 -21.13
CA PHE A 10 0.73 -3.75 -20.55
C PHE A 10 0.65 -3.85 -19.03
N LEU A 11 0.24 -2.78 -18.32
CA LEU A 11 0.09 -2.81 -16.85
C LEU A 11 -0.90 -3.90 -16.40
N LYS A 12 -2.02 -4.10 -17.11
CA LYS A 12 -2.97 -5.17 -16.81
C LYS A 12 -2.35 -6.56 -16.99
N LEU A 13 -1.47 -6.72 -17.97
CA LEU A 13 -0.75 -7.98 -18.21
C LEU A 13 0.26 -8.24 -17.09
N VAL A 14 1.07 -7.25 -16.71
CA VAL A 14 2.19 -7.46 -15.78
C VAL A 14 1.83 -7.28 -14.31
N PHE A 15 0.82 -6.47 -13.95
CA PHE A 15 0.44 -6.14 -12.58
C PHE A 15 -0.98 -6.61 -12.20
N TYR A 16 -1.37 -6.38 -10.94
CA TYR A 16 -2.74 -6.59 -10.47
C TYR A 16 -3.47 -5.25 -10.40
N SER A 17 -4.68 -5.19 -10.93
CA SER A 17 -5.54 -4.01 -10.77
C SER A 17 -6.04 -3.90 -9.34
N LYS A 18 -6.39 -2.66 -8.93
CA LYS A 18 -7.13 -2.37 -7.71
C LYS A 18 -8.34 -3.31 -7.62
N PRO A 19 -8.61 -3.93 -6.46
CA PRO A 19 -9.83 -4.69 -6.30
C PRO A 19 -11.04 -3.78 -6.52
N ASN A 20 -12.04 -4.28 -7.25
CA ASN A 20 -13.34 -3.62 -7.29
C ASN A 20 -14.02 -3.86 -5.95
N ILE A 21 -14.10 -2.82 -5.12
CA ILE A 21 -14.70 -2.87 -3.79
C ILE A 21 -15.89 -1.93 -3.82
N GLU A 22 -17.08 -2.53 -3.82
CA GLU A 22 -18.34 -1.85 -3.57
C GLU A 22 -18.74 -2.14 -2.13
N PHE A 23 -19.16 -1.12 -1.40
CA PHE A 23 -19.56 -1.21 0.01
C PHE A 23 -21.07 -1.29 0.09
N SER A 24 -21.60 -2.20 0.91
CA SER A 24 -23.04 -2.22 1.20
C SER A 24 -23.41 -1.11 2.17
N GLU A 25 -24.68 -0.71 2.21
CA GLU A 25 -25.18 0.27 3.19
C GLU A 25 -24.89 -0.16 4.64
N GLU A 26 -25.04 -1.45 4.93
CA GLU A 26 -24.70 -2.00 6.26
C GLU A 26 -23.21 -1.84 6.58
N GLU A 27 -22.34 -2.07 5.61
CA GLU A 27 -20.90 -1.91 5.77
C GLU A 27 -20.51 -0.43 5.97
N ILE A 28 -21.11 0.46 5.20
CA ILE A 28 -20.93 1.92 5.36
C ILE A 28 -21.37 2.36 6.75
N HIS A 29 -22.57 1.95 7.18
CA HIS A 29 -23.10 2.28 8.50
C HIS A 29 -22.16 1.80 9.62
N ASP A 30 -21.66 0.57 9.53
CA ASP A 30 -20.73 0.03 10.53
C ASP A 30 -19.39 0.78 10.56
N TYR A 31 -18.89 1.20 9.40
CA TYR A 31 -17.66 2.00 9.32
C TYR A 31 -17.83 3.41 9.87
N GLU A 32 -18.95 4.08 9.59
CA GLU A 32 -19.25 5.39 10.16
C GLU A 32 -19.42 5.33 11.67
N ARG A 33 -20.05 4.26 12.19
CA ARG A 33 -20.10 3.99 13.62
C ARG A 33 -18.70 3.90 14.23
N ILE A 34 -17.78 3.15 13.61
CA ILE A 34 -16.39 3.03 14.10
C ILE A 34 -15.64 4.36 14.04
N ILE A 35 -15.86 5.18 13.00
CA ILE A 35 -15.21 6.49 12.83
C ILE A 35 -15.73 7.52 13.85
N SER A 36 -17.03 7.45 14.18
CA SER A 36 -17.71 8.38 15.09
C SER A 36 -17.56 8.03 16.57
N GLU A 37 -17.08 6.83 16.91
CA GLU A 37 -16.75 6.47 18.29
C GLU A 37 -15.85 7.56 18.93
N PRO A 38 -16.07 7.92 20.21
CA PRO A 38 -15.28 8.94 20.89
C PRO A 38 -13.79 8.70 20.66
N LYS A 39 -13.10 9.71 20.10
CA LYS A 39 -11.73 9.58 19.60
C LYS A 39 -10.76 9.19 20.71
N SER A 40 -10.62 7.89 20.95
CA SER A 40 -9.37 7.37 21.45
C SER A 40 -8.39 7.40 20.28
N PHE A 41 -7.13 7.76 20.55
CA PHE A 41 -6.11 7.83 19.50
C PHE A 41 -5.95 6.51 18.73
N LEU A 42 -6.30 5.37 19.33
CA LEU A 42 -6.28 4.05 18.71
C LEU A 42 -7.69 3.61 18.29
N ILE A 43 -7.93 3.45 17.00
CA ILE A 43 -9.19 2.90 16.46
C ILE A 43 -9.30 1.43 16.86
N ARG A 44 -10.32 1.11 17.66
CA ARG A 44 -10.69 -0.27 18.01
C ARG A 44 -11.55 -0.85 16.90
N TYR A 45 -10.92 -1.52 15.95
CA TYR A 45 -11.65 -2.14 14.85
C TYR A 45 -12.43 -3.36 15.33
N ASN A 46 -13.75 -3.20 15.47
CA ASN A 46 -14.68 -4.24 15.88
C ASN A 46 -15.82 -4.37 14.85
N SER A 47 -15.47 -4.84 13.66
CA SER A 47 -16.39 -5.11 12.56
C SER A 47 -16.27 -6.56 12.13
N ARG A 48 -17.36 -7.14 11.61
CA ARG A 48 -17.35 -8.44 10.94
C ARG A 48 -16.71 -8.37 9.55
N PHE A 49 -16.63 -7.18 8.96
CA PHE A 49 -16.05 -7.01 7.64
C PHE A 49 -14.51 -7.07 7.72
N PRO A 50 -13.83 -7.51 6.64
CA PRO A 50 -12.37 -7.50 6.63
C PRO A 50 -11.79 -6.09 6.76
N LYS A 51 -10.78 -5.92 7.63
CA LYS A 51 -10.14 -4.62 7.91
C LYS A 51 -9.59 -3.91 6.69
N TYR A 52 -9.12 -4.65 5.68
CA TYR A 52 -8.64 -4.03 4.44
C TYR A 52 -9.75 -3.24 3.71
N ARG A 53 -11.01 -3.64 3.86
CA ARG A 53 -12.16 -2.92 3.27
C ARG A 53 -12.40 -1.62 4.04
N PHE A 54 -12.33 -1.65 5.36
CA PHE A 54 -12.39 -0.44 6.18
C PHE A 54 -11.27 0.55 5.85
N ILE A 55 -10.03 0.09 5.69
CA ILE A 55 -8.91 0.96 5.28
C ILE A 55 -9.15 1.55 3.90
N GLN A 56 -9.70 0.76 2.96
CA GLN A 56 -10.10 1.26 1.66
C GLN A 56 -11.23 2.30 1.74
N TYR A 57 -12.17 2.13 2.67
CA TYR A 57 -13.23 3.09 2.93
C TYR A 57 -12.68 4.41 3.51
N LEU A 58 -11.78 4.33 4.49
CA LEU A 58 -11.08 5.48 5.06
C LEU A 58 -10.32 6.27 3.99
N SER A 59 -9.71 5.59 3.02
CA SER A 59 -8.98 6.24 1.92
C SER A 59 -9.88 7.02 0.96
N LEU A 60 -11.20 6.83 1.00
CA LEU A 60 -12.18 7.60 0.22
C LEU A 60 -12.60 8.89 0.92
N LYS A 61 -12.33 9.04 2.22
CA LYS A 61 -12.65 10.26 2.96
C LYS A 61 -11.70 11.39 2.59
N GLU A 62 -12.23 12.59 2.42
CA GLU A 62 -11.44 13.76 2.04
C GLU A 62 -10.52 14.22 3.17
N ASP A 63 -11.00 14.13 4.41
CA ASP A 63 -10.30 14.62 5.61
C ASP A 63 -9.02 13.83 5.96
N PHE A 64 -8.92 12.59 5.48
CA PHE A 64 -7.85 11.67 5.90
C PHE A 64 -6.90 11.32 4.78
N ILE A 65 -5.62 11.25 5.11
CA ILE A 65 -4.61 10.58 4.29
C ILE A 65 -3.88 9.54 5.15
N LEU A 66 -3.44 8.45 4.53
CA LEU A 66 -2.99 7.27 5.26
C LEU A 66 -1.46 7.16 5.20
N HIS A 67 -0.84 6.95 6.37
CA HIS A 67 0.58 6.63 6.50
C HIS A 67 0.73 5.25 7.15
N GLY A 68 1.58 4.39 6.60
CA GLY A 68 1.83 3.05 7.13
C GLY A 68 3.26 2.86 7.61
N THR A 69 3.42 2.32 8.82
CA THR A 69 4.74 2.10 9.44
C THR A 69 4.69 1.02 10.52
N ASN A 70 5.84 0.40 10.84
CA ASN A 70 5.95 -0.50 11.99
C ASN A 70 6.06 0.27 13.33
N ASN A 71 6.39 1.57 13.30
CA ASN A 71 6.51 2.35 14.53
C ASN A 71 5.12 2.66 15.12
N LYS A 72 4.81 2.05 16.27
CA LYS A 72 3.51 2.15 16.92
C LYS A 72 3.30 3.42 17.75
N ASN A 73 4.36 4.19 18.01
CA ASN A 73 4.37 5.28 18.98
C ASN A 73 4.86 6.57 18.31
N ILE A 74 4.16 7.01 17.26
CA ILE A 74 4.40 8.30 16.62
C ILE A 74 3.31 9.27 17.08
N ASP A 75 3.72 10.28 17.85
CA ASP A 75 2.85 11.38 18.27
C ASP A 75 2.88 12.55 17.26
N GLU A 76 3.97 12.67 16.50
CA GLU A 76 4.15 13.66 15.44
C GLU A 76 5.09 13.10 14.36
N PHE A 77 4.69 13.27 13.09
CA PHE A 77 5.51 12.93 11.95
C PHE A 77 6.37 14.11 11.55
N GLU A 78 7.68 13.96 11.66
CA GLU A 78 8.64 14.93 11.15
C GLU A 78 8.95 14.69 9.67
N PRO A 79 9.10 15.75 8.85
CA PRO A 79 9.69 15.65 7.53
C PRO A 79 11.04 14.94 7.58
N ARG A 80 11.29 14.06 6.59
CA ARG A 80 12.57 13.35 6.48
C ARG A 80 13.06 13.38 5.05
N ILE A 81 14.38 13.49 4.91
CA ILE A 81 15.06 13.39 3.62
C ILE A 81 14.83 12.00 3.05
N GLN A 82 14.13 11.95 1.92
CA GLN A 82 13.78 10.75 1.17
C GLN A 82 13.76 11.06 -0.32
N THR A 83 13.65 10.01 -1.14
CA THR A 83 13.59 10.13 -2.59
C THR A 83 12.16 9.95 -3.06
N LEU A 84 11.67 10.88 -3.89
CA LEU A 84 10.41 10.75 -4.61
C LEU A 84 10.46 9.59 -5.61
N PHE A 85 9.31 9.15 -6.11
CA PHE A 85 9.23 8.07 -7.10
C PHE A 85 10.10 8.30 -8.35
N ASN A 86 10.37 9.57 -8.69
CA ASN A 86 11.16 9.99 -9.86
C ASN A 86 12.67 10.13 -9.57
N GLY A 87 13.14 9.80 -8.36
CA GLY A 87 14.55 9.90 -7.99
C GLY A 87 14.96 11.26 -7.41
N LYS A 88 14.08 12.27 -7.37
CA LYS A 88 14.39 13.58 -6.78
C LYS A 88 14.38 13.51 -5.25
N ILE A 89 15.42 14.07 -4.62
CA ILE A 89 15.48 14.21 -3.17
C ILE A 89 14.47 15.25 -2.70
N THR A 90 13.77 14.94 -1.62
CA THR A 90 12.84 15.85 -0.92
C THR A 90 12.91 15.61 0.59
N GLU A 91 12.46 16.58 1.38
CA GLU A 91 12.32 16.45 2.83
C GLU A 91 10.84 16.63 3.19
N ALA A 92 10.16 15.53 3.48
CA ALA A 92 8.72 15.55 3.71
C ALA A 92 8.21 14.35 4.50
N VAL A 93 7.01 14.49 5.05
CA VAL A 93 6.16 13.39 5.50
C VAL A 93 5.46 12.81 4.28
N PHE A 94 5.56 11.50 4.08
CA PHE A 94 4.93 10.79 2.96
C PHE A 94 3.64 10.13 3.42
N ALA A 95 2.59 10.18 2.60
CA ALA A 95 1.34 9.49 2.84
C ALA A 95 0.67 9.11 1.51
N SER A 96 -0.48 8.45 1.57
CA SER A 96 -1.24 8.04 0.39
C SER A 96 -2.74 8.14 0.59
N LYS A 97 -3.46 8.49 -0.48
CA LYS A 97 -4.92 8.35 -0.59
C LYS A 97 -5.32 6.92 -1.04
N ASP A 98 -4.38 6.00 -1.01
CA ASP A 98 -4.57 4.59 -1.30
C ASP A 98 -4.83 3.78 -0.04
N GLY A 99 -5.80 2.87 -0.08
CA GLY A 99 -6.11 1.99 1.05
C GLY A 99 -5.23 0.75 1.16
N ILE A 100 -4.34 0.49 0.20
CA ILE A 100 -3.56 -0.76 0.11
C ILE A 100 -2.06 -0.47 0.29
N TRP A 101 -1.55 0.56 -0.37
CA TRP A 101 -0.13 0.86 -0.44
C TRP A 101 0.49 1.19 0.93
N PRO A 102 -0.15 2.00 1.82
CA PRO A 102 0.32 2.19 3.18
C PRO A 102 0.34 0.90 4.00
N VAL A 103 -0.62 -0.01 3.79
CA VAL A 103 -0.67 -1.29 4.52
C VAL A 103 0.57 -2.13 4.25
N PHE A 104 1.07 -2.15 3.00
CA PHE A 104 2.34 -2.81 2.67
C PHE A 104 3.50 -2.30 3.56
N TYR A 105 3.66 -0.98 3.70
CA TYR A 105 4.71 -0.41 4.55
C TYR A 105 4.46 -0.62 6.05
N ALA A 106 3.20 -0.67 6.47
CA ALA A 106 2.85 -0.94 7.86
C ALA A 106 3.19 -2.38 8.29
N VAL A 107 3.06 -3.36 7.39
CA VAL A 107 3.27 -4.78 7.71
C VAL A 107 4.64 -5.32 7.28
N LEU A 108 5.44 -4.52 6.58
CA LEU A 108 6.78 -4.89 6.15
C LEU A 108 7.81 -4.44 7.18
N ASP A 109 8.47 -5.39 7.83
CA ASP A 109 9.55 -5.16 8.79
C ASP A 109 10.85 -4.80 8.05
N ARG A 110 11.09 -3.50 7.92
CA ARG A 110 12.25 -2.97 7.20
C ARG A 110 13.59 -3.28 7.89
N THR A 111 13.59 -3.61 9.18
CA THR A 111 14.82 -3.97 9.91
C THR A 111 15.39 -5.32 9.49
N LYS A 112 14.56 -6.15 8.83
CA LYS A 112 14.94 -7.46 8.29
C LYS A 112 15.35 -7.41 6.82
N LEU A 113 15.29 -6.24 6.19
CA LEU A 113 15.60 -6.09 4.77
C LEU A 113 17.05 -5.64 4.61
N GLU A 114 17.80 -6.36 3.80
CA GLU A 114 19.15 -5.97 3.39
C GLU A 114 19.18 -5.41 1.96
N HIS A 115 18.09 -5.58 1.21
CA HIS A 115 18.05 -5.29 -0.20
C HIS A 115 16.91 -4.37 -0.63
N SER A 116 16.91 -4.01 -1.92
CA SER A 116 15.94 -3.07 -2.49
C SER A 116 14.51 -3.65 -2.52
N ILE A 117 13.54 -2.82 -2.10
CA ILE A 117 12.11 -3.09 -2.26
C ILE A 117 11.70 -2.61 -3.66
N ARG A 118 11.03 -3.46 -4.43
CA ARG A 118 10.46 -3.09 -5.74
C ARG A 118 8.95 -3.13 -5.66
N ASN A 119 8.33 -1.97 -5.59
CA ASN A 119 6.89 -1.87 -5.45
C ASN A 119 6.34 -0.68 -6.26
N GLY A 120 5.03 -0.65 -6.45
CA GLY A 120 4.37 0.51 -7.03
C GLY A 120 2.86 0.44 -6.94
N CYS A 121 2.26 1.61 -6.77
CA CYS A 121 0.84 1.90 -6.93
C CYS A 121 0.70 2.89 -8.10
N VAL A 122 0.44 2.35 -9.29
CA VAL A 122 0.56 3.07 -10.56
C VAL A 122 -0.80 3.29 -11.19
N GLN A 123 -1.08 4.49 -11.67
CA GLN A 123 -2.30 4.82 -12.39
C GLN A 123 -1.98 5.48 -13.73
N ILE A 124 -2.67 5.07 -14.80
CA ILE A 124 -2.62 5.75 -16.09
C ILE A 124 -3.91 6.56 -16.25
N LYS A 125 -3.82 7.89 -16.21
CA LYS A 125 -4.99 8.80 -16.28
C LYS A 125 -6.13 8.33 -15.34
N THR A 126 -7.33 8.09 -15.88
CA THR A 126 -8.53 7.65 -15.16
C THR A 126 -8.67 6.13 -15.04
N SER A 127 -7.66 5.35 -15.43
CA SER A 127 -7.70 3.89 -15.25
C SER A 127 -7.69 3.50 -13.77
N PRO A 128 -8.14 2.29 -13.41
CA PRO A 128 -7.91 1.74 -12.08
C PRO A 128 -6.41 1.73 -11.76
N LYS A 129 -6.06 1.92 -10.48
CA LYS A 129 -4.69 1.74 -10.00
C LYS A 129 -4.22 0.29 -10.25
N PHE A 130 -2.93 0.12 -10.52
CA PHE A 130 -2.25 -1.15 -10.69
C PHE A 130 -1.15 -1.29 -9.65
N TYR A 131 -0.97 -2.50 -9.14
CA TYR A 131 -0.09 -2.78 -8.02
C TYR A 131 0.89 -3.90 -8.34
N PHE A 132 2.13 -3.70 -7.89
CA PHE A 132 3.10 -4.77 -7.78
C PHE A 132 3.92 -4.63 -6.50
N PHE A 133 4.29 -5.78 -5.94
CA PHE A 133 5.09 -5.87 -4.73
C PHE A 133 6.10 -7.00 -4.89
N SER A 134 7.38 -6.66 -4.82
CA SER A 134 8.45 -7.63 -4.95
C SER A 134 9.56 -7.31 -3.97
N LEU A 135 9.98 -8.34 -3.25
CA LEU A 135 11.10 -8.32 -2.33
C LEU A 135 12.19 -9.26 -2.87
N SER A 136 13.42 -9.05 -2.46
CA SER A 136 14.48 -10.00 -2.78
C SER A 136 14.10 -11.38 -2.23
N LYS A 137 14.52 -12.45 -2.92
CA LYS A 137 14.30 -13.83 -2.45
C LYS A 137 14.91 -14.05 -1.06
N ASP A 138 15.96 -13.32 -0.74
CA ASP A 138 16.74 -13.49 0.47
C ASP A 138 16.03 -12.82 1.65
N ASP A 139 15.49 -11.61 1.44
CA ASP A 139 14.68 -10.93 2.45
C ASP A 139 13.37 -11.67 2.73
N LEU A 140 12.71 -12.24 1.71
CA LEU A 140 11.50 -13.03 1.93
C LEU A 140 11.75 -14.28 2.79
N ARG A 141 12.94 -14.90 2.72
CA ARG A 141 13.30 -16.03 3.58
C ARG A 141 13.41 -15.64 5.05
N LYS A 142 13.70 -14.37 5.35
CA LYS A 142 13.74 -13.83 6.72
C LYS A 142 12.36 -13.57 7.31
N LYS A 143 11.28 -13.86 6.57
CA LYS A 143 9.88 -13.65 6.97
C LYS A 143 9.67 -12.20 7.45
N PRO A 144 9.80 -11.20 6.56
CA PRO A 144 9.85 -9.78 6.92
C PRO A 144 8.45 -9.20 7.18
N TRP A 145 7.51 -10.03 7.60
CA TRP A 145 6.12 -9.64 7.80
C TRP A 145 5.86 -9.49 9.30
N THR A 146 5.29 -8.36 9.70
CA THR A 146 4.99 -8.02 11.09
C THR A 146 3.67 -7.27 11.18
N SER A 147 3.18 -7.05 12.41
CA SER A 147 2.11 -6.09 12.66
C SER A 147 2.66 -4.67 12.75
N GLY A 148 1.86 -3.70 12.34
CA GLY A 148 2.21 -2.28 12.41
C GLY A 148 0.98 -1.41 12.52
N MET A 149 1.12 -0.14 12.13
CA MET A 149 0.08 0.87 12.25
C MET A 149 -0.21 1.56 10.92
N ILE A 150 -1.48 1.84 10.70
CA ILE A 150 -1.96 2.85 9.77
C ILE A 150 -2.33 4.08 10.58
N TYR A 151 -1.66 5.20 10.34
CA TYR A 151 -2.01 6.49 10.90
C TYR A 151 -2.90 7.25 9.92
N LEU A 152 -3.99 7.81 10.46
CA LEU A 152 -4.85 8.75 9.75
C LEU A 152 -4.30 10.15 10.02
N LEU A 153 -3.79 10.79 8.98
CA LEU A 153 -3.25 12.14 9.04
C LEU A 153 -4.26 13.13 8.45
N PRO A 154 -4.29 14.40 8.91
CA PRO A 154 -5.07 15.43 8.26
C PRO A 154 -4.56 15.64 6.82
N SER A 155 -5.48 15.69 5.86
CA SER A 155 -5.14 15.78 4.43
C SER A 155 -4.72 17.18 3.98
N ASN A 156 -5.04 18.22 4.74
CA ASN A 156 -4.95 19.62 4.35
C ASN A 156 -3.54 20.13 3.97
N CYS A 157 -2.47 19.57 4.54
CA CYS A 157 -1.09 19.95 4.21
C CYS A 157 -0.46 19.08 3.12
N PHE A 158 -1.15 18.04 2.66
CA PHE A 158 -0.62 17.10 1.69
C PHE A 158 -0.98 17.51 0.27
N HIS A 159 0.00 17.41 -0.63
CA HIS A 159 -0.22 17.54 -2.07
C HIS A 159 0.41 16.37 -2.82
N LYS A 160 -0.18 16.04 -3.97
CA LYS A 160 0.25 14.91 -4.79
C LYS A 160 1.47 15.29 -5.63
N VAL A 161 2.48 14.42 -5.67
CA VAL A 161 3.75 14.68 -6.39
C VAL A 161 3.72 14.21 -7.85
N SER A 162 2.62 13.58 -8.30
CA SER A 162 2.55 13.01 -9.64
C SER A 162 2.43 14.07 -10.74
N SER A 163 3.37 14.07 -11.68
CA SER A 163 3.27 14.77 -12.96
C SER A 163 3.31 13.77 -14.14
N GLY A 164 2.53 14.04 -15.19
CA GLY A 164 2.50 13.23 -16.41
C GLY A 164 1.41 12.14 -16.47
N SER A 165 1.49 11.29 -17.51
CA SER A 165 0.47 10.26 -17.83
C SER A 165 0.48 9.06 -16.88
N ILE A 166 1.61 8.80 -16.21
CA ILE A 166 1.78 7.74 -15.22
C ILE A 166 1.87 8.41 -13.85
N GLN A 167 0.91 8.12 -12.99
CA GLN A 167 0.79 8.72 -11.67
C GLN A 167 1.04 7.67 -10.58
N PHE A 168 1.83 8.05 -9.59
CA PHE A 168 1.98 7.32 -8.34
C PHE A 168 1.11 8.00 -7.27
N ASP A 169 0.53 7.22 -6.35
CA ASP A 169 -0.29 7.77 -5.28
C ASP A 169 0.56 8.23 -4.08
N GLU A 170 1.56 9.04 -4.40
CA GLU A 170 2.55 9.61 -3.50
C GLU A 170 2.15 11.05 -3.17
N TRP A 171 1.90 11.29 -1.89
CA TRP A 171 1.52 12.58 -1.35
C TRP A 171 2.53 13.00 -0.28
N ILE A 172 2.88 14.28 -0.27
CA ILE A 172 3.88 14.82 0.63
C ILE A 172 3.38 16.05 1.38
N CYS A 173 3.91 16.26 2.58
CA CYS A 173 3.76 17.47 3.38
C CYS A 173 5.13 17.82 3.98
N GLU A 174 5.63 19.03 3.73
CA GLU A 174 6.94 19.52 4.17
C GLU A 174 6.93 20.07 5.61
N LYS A 175 5.84 19.87 6.34
CA LYS A 175 5.65 20.34 7.72
C LYS A 175 5.44 19.16 8.66
N PRO A 176 5.73 19.31 9.97
CA PRO A 176 5.35 18.31 10.96
C PRO A 176 3.83 18.06 10.94
N VAL A 177 3.43 16.80 11.13
CA VAL A 177 2.03 16.38 11.07
C VAL A 177 1.65 15.52 12.27
N LYS A 178 0.66 15.98 13.04
CA LYS A 178 0.07 15.18 14.11
C LYS A 178 -0.99 14.23 13.55
N PRO A 179 -0.90 12.92 13.84
CA PRO A 179 -1.95 11.96 13.50
C PRO A 179 -3.25 12.26 14.26
N ILE A 180 -4.37 12.04 13.58
CA ILE A 180 -5.72 12.14 14.16
C ILE A 180 -6.06 10.87 14.93
N ALA A 181 -5.66 9.73 14.37
CA ALA A 181 -5.87 8.41 14.95
C ALA A 181 -4.89 7.40 14.33
N LYS A 182 -4.80 6.22 14.91
CA LYS A 182 -4.07 5.06 14.37
C LYS A 182 -4.89 3.79 14.43
N LEU A 183 -4.64 2.88 13.50
CA LEU A 183 -5.28 1.57 13.37
C LEU A 183 -4.20 0.50 13.30
N GLU A 184 -4.25 -0.49 14.18
CA GLU A 184 -3.33 -1.63 14.11
C GLU A 184 -3.69 -2.54 12.93
N VAL A 185 -2.67 -2.94 12.16
CA VAL A 185 -2.79 -3.85 11.02
C VAL A 185 -1.78 -4.98 11.12
N ASN A 186 -2.12 -6.13 10.53
CA ASN A 186 -1.24 -7.29 10.42
C ASN A 186 -1.16 -7.76 8.96
N PRO A 187 -0.27 -8.70 8.61
CA PRO A 187 -0.07 -9.11 7.22
C PRO A 187 -1.33 -9.62 6.50
N ARG A 188 -2.33 -10.15 7.22
CA ARG A 188 -3.61 -10.58 6.61
C ARG A 188 -4.50 -9.40 6.20
N ASP A 189 -4.27 -8.21 6.76
CA ASP A 189 -4.95 -6.97 6.38
C ASP A 189 -4.35 -6.39 5.08
N PHE A 190 -3.20 -6.87 4.63
CA PHE A 190 -2.61 -6.46 3.36
C PHE A 190 -3.20 -7.28 2.20
N TYR A 191 -4.05 -6.64 1.37
CA TYR A 191 -4.79 -7.28 0.29
C TYR A 191 -3.92 -8.07 -0.71
N PHE A 192 -2.69 -7.62 -0.96
CA PHE A 192 -1.75 -8.26 -1.89
C PHE A 192 -0.64 -9.06 -1.20
N TRP A 193 -0.79 -9.41 0.08
CA TRP A 193 0.23 -10.15 0.83
C TRP A 193 0.67 -11.43 0.11
N THR A 194 -0.28 -12.28 -0.27
CA THR A 194 -0.02 -13.54 -1.02
C THR A 194 0.38 -13.31 -2.48
N LYS A 195 0.33 -12.07 -2.97
CA LYS A 195 0.79 -11.66 -4.31
C LYS A 195 2.12 -10.90 -4.26
N THR A 196 2.81 -10.91 -3.13
CA THR A 196 4.19 -10.40 -3.04
C THR A 196 5.13 -11.43 -3.65
N SER A 197 5.84 -11.04 -4.71
CA SER A 197 6.75 -11.92 -5.44
C SER A 197 8.19 -11.85 -4.92
N ALA A 198 8.99 -12.86 -5.25
CA ALA A 198 10.44 -12.87 -5.00
C ALA A 198 11.22 -12.54 -6.28
N HIS A 199 12.04 -11.49 -6.29
CA HIS A 199 13.03 -11.23 -7.34
C HIS A 199 14.43 -11.67 -6.90
N LYS A 200 15.35 -11.81 -7.87
CA LYS A 200 16.78 -11.98 -7.58
C LYS A 200 17.40 -10.60 -7.40
N GLU A 201 18.36 -10.47 -6.49
CA GLU A 201 18.91 -9.15 -6.20
C GLU A 201 19.53 -8.45 -7.42
N ASN A 202 20.33 -9.19 -8.16
CA ASN A 202 20.97 -8.73 -9.39
C ASN A 202 20.06 -8.72 -10.63
N GLU A 203 18.74 -8.94 -10.47
CA GLU A 203 17.80 -8.86 -11.59
C GLU A 203 17.54 -7.40 -11.97
N HIS A 204 17.50 -7.08 -13.26
CA HIS A 204 17.09 -5.75 -13.72
C HIS A 204 15.60 -5.48 -13.43
N ILE A 205 15.26 -4.23 -13.11
CA ILE A 205 13.87 -3.81 -12.80
C ILE A 205 12.86 -4.24 -13.87
N PRO A 206 13.10 -4.05 -15.19
CA PRO A 206 12.16 -4.49 -16.21
C PRO A 206 11.88 -6.00 -16.18
N THR A 207 12.90 -6.80 -15.87
CA THR A 207 12.75 -8.25 -15.72
C THR A 207 11.87 -8.60 -14.53
N THR A 208 12.01 -7.88 -13.40
CA THR A 208 11.11 -8.06 -12.24
C THR A 208 9.67 -7.72 -12.59
N ILE A 209 9.45 -6.61 -13.31
CA ILE A 209 8.12 -6.18 -13.75
C ILE A 209 7.46 -7.25 -14.62
N ILE A 210 8.14 -7.71 -15.67
CA ILE A 210 7.59 -8.69 -16.62
C ILE A 210 7.32 -10.04 -15.94
N LYS A 211 8.20 -10.47 -15.03
CA LYS A 211 8.06 -11.76 -14.34
C LYS A 211 7.15 -11.74 -13.11
N TYR A 212 6.73 -10.56 -12.64
CA TYR A 212 5.98 -10.40 -11.39
C TYR A 212 4.75 -11.31 -11.30
N LYS A 213 3.81 -11.15 -12.23
CA LYS A 213 2.55 -11.92 -12.23
C LYS A 213 2.77 -13.40 -12.48
N LEU A 214 3.71 -13.75 -13.37
CA LEU A 214 4.08 -15.13 -13.66
C LEU A 214 4.57 -15.86 -12.40
N ARG A 215 5.43 -15.22 -11.60
CA ARG A 215 5.92 -15.78 -10.32
C ARG A 215 4.79 -16.06 -9.34
N ASN A 216 3.86 -15.12 -9.20
CA ASN A 216 2.71 -15.28 -8.31
C ASN A 216 1.80 -16.43 -8.76
N LEU A 217 1.52 -16.55 -10.06
CA LEU A 217 0.70 -17.64 -10.60
C LEU A 217 1.35 -19.03 -10.40
N VAL A 218 2.67 -19.13 -10.60
CA VAL A 218 3.42 -20.37 -10.36
C VAL A 218 3.46 -20.73 -8.87
N GLY A 219 3.64 -19.73 -8.00
CA GLY A 219 3.64 -19.90 -6.54
C GLY A 219 2.31 -20.44 -6.01
N ILE A 220 1.18 -19.90 -6.50
CA ILE A 220 -0.17 -20.36 -6.15
C ILE A 220 -0.35 -21.84 -6.53
N LYS A 221 -0.01 -22.22 -7.77
CA LYS A 221 -0.13 -23.62 -8.24
C LYS A 221 0.69 -24.62 -7.40
N LYS A 222 1.90 -24.26 -6.98
CA LYS A 222 2.72 -25.12 -6.10
C LYS A 222 2.07 -25.31 -4.74
N SER A 223 1.49 -24.26 -4.15
CA SER A 223 0.84 -24.34 -2.84
C SER A 223 -0.45 -25.17 -2.85
N SER A 224 -1.22 -25.17 -3.94
CA SER A 224 -2.43 -26.00 -4.07
C SER A 224 -2.14 -27.48 -4.26
N LEU A 225 -1.06 -27.82 -5.00
CA LEU A 225 -0.63 -29.21 -5.22
C LEU A 225 -0.06 -29.89 -3.96
N ILE A 226 0.49 -29.10 -3.02
CA ILE A 226 1.02 -29.60 -1.74
C ILE A 226 -0.11 -29.83 -0.72
N LYS A 227 -1.22 -29.08 -0.80
CA LYS A 227 -2.38 -29.24 0.09
C LYS A 227 -3.33 -30.39 -0.32
N SER A 228 -3.14 -30.95 -1.52
CA SER A 228 -3.96 -32.05 -2.06
C SER A 228 -3.28 -33.42 -1.97
N LYS A 229 -2.21 -33.53 -1.17
CA LYS A 229 -1.51 -34.77 -0.81
C LYS A 229 -1.52 -34.90 0.70
#